data_AF-A0A2T2WV35-F1
#
_entry.id   AF-A0A2T2WV35-F1
#
_cell.length_a   1.000
_cell.length_b   1.000
_cell.length_c   1.000
_cell.angle_alpha   90.00
_cell.angle_beta   90.00
_cell.angle_gamma   90.00
#
_symmetry.space_group_name_H-M   'P 1'
#
loop_
_entity.id
_entity.type
_entity.pdbx_description
1 polymer ?
#
loop_
_entity_poly.entity_id
_entity_poly.type
_entity_poly.pdbx_seq_one_letter_code
_entity_poly.pdbx_strand_id
1 'polypeptide(L)'
;MLNEALRKHLQGRPAGPVDLWLTRSERPVTVDVEPLESGWQIRVPDSGESQRSARIDVLDALGRAVGWDAAFGRALTAAPQETLWVWIPAHAVRGIVWRPQTPAVGIDYTAKAREAWVLLRSRALQGETLTYGDLGHALGGLHPLHDVPQVLDVIQRWCHEHDVADLTGVVVSQRTGRPGRDYWRQNGWSAWTPQEQETSWHQSLRALQQNPGPDTAPF
;
A
#
# COMPACT_ATOMS: atom_id res chain seq x y z
N MET A 1 -16.83 14.56 -2.44
CA MET A 1 -16.72 13.76 -1.21
C MET A 1 -16.21 12.33 -1.45
N LEU A 2 -16.72 11.56 -2.42
CA LEU A 2 -16.22 10.19 -2.70
C LEU A 2 -14.78 10.14 -3.28
N ASN A 3 -14.47 11.05 -4.20
CA ASN A 3 -13.15 11.16 -4.83
C ASN A 3 -12.03 11.47 -3.82
N GLU A 4 -12.29 12.35 -2.84
CA GLU A 4 -11.30 12.70 -1.80
C GLU A 4 -11.06 11.57 -0.80
N ALA A 5 -12.12 10.88 -0.36
CA ALA A 5 -12.00 9.74 0.54
C ALA A 5 -11.22 8.59 -0.12
N LEU A 6 -11.53 8.29 -1.39
CA LEU A 6 -10.79 7.29 -2.16
C LEU A 6 -9.33 7.71 -2.37
N ARG A 7 -9.07 8.97 -2.70
CA ARG A 7 -7.71 9.50 -2.85
C ARG A 7 -6.88 9.31 -1.58
N LYS A 8 -7.43 9.69 -0.41
CA LYS A 8 -6.78 9.46 0.89
C LYS A 8 -6.55 7.98 1.18
N HIS A 9 -7.50 7.11 0.82
CA HIS A 9 -7.38 5.66 0.99
C HIS A 9 -6.30 5.03 0.08
N LEU A 10 -6.05 5.62 -1.08
CA LEU A 10 -5.07 5.14 -2.05
C LEU A 10 -3.70 5.83 -1.92
N GLN A 11 -3.55 6.87 -1.10
CA GLN A 11 -2.26 7.55 -0.87
C GLN A 11 -1.20 6.56 -0.38
N GLY A 12 -0.04 6.55 -1.05
CA GLY A 12 1.05 5.62 -0.78
C GLY A 12 0.90 4.23 -1.41
N ARG A 13 -0.18 3.97 -2.15
CA ARG A 13 -0.29 2.77 -3.00
C ARG A 13 0.46 2.99 -4.31
N PRO A 14 1.05 1.93 -4.90
CA PRO A 14 1.59 2.02 -6.25
C PRO A 14 0.49 2.40 -7.24
N ALA A 15 0.89 3.02 -8.35
CA ALA A 15 -0.04 3.36 -9.42
C ALA A 15 -0.79 2.11 -9.89
N GLY A 16 -2.08 2.26 -10.16
CA GLY A 16 -2.92 1.12 -10.51
C GLY A 16 -4.04 1.50 -11.48
N PRO A 17 -4.66 0.49 -12.11
CA PRO A 17 -5.63 0.70 -13.16
C PRO A 17 -6.91 1.32 -12.60
N VAL A 18 -7.42 2.32 -13.30
CA VAL A 18 -8.71 2.93 -12.99
C VAL A 18 -9.49 3.21 -14.25
N ASP A 19 -10.82 3.22 -14.15
CA ASP A 19 -11.64 3.95 -15.10
C ASP A 19 -11.85 5.36 -14.56
N LEU A 20 -11.47 6.35 -15.35
CA LEU A 20 -11.49 7.75 -14.97
C LEU A 20 -12.51 8.54 -15.80
N TRP A 21 -13.51 9.10 -15.13
CA TRP A 21 -14.42 10.07 -15.74
C TRP A 21 -13.90 11.47 -15.48
N LEU A 22 -13.33 12.09 -16.50
CA LEU A 22 -12.83 13.46 -16.44
C LEU A 22 -13.96 14.48 -16.66
N THR A 23 -13.80 15.68 -16.10
CA THR A 23 -14.70 16.80 -16.39
C THR A 23 -14.65 17.10 -17.89
N ARG A 24 -15.81 17.21 -18.54
CA ARG A 24 -15.93 17.44 -20.00
C ARG A 24 -15.50 16.26 -20.88
N SER A 25 -15.40 15.04 -20.33
CA SER A 25 -15.35 13.81 -21.11
C SER A 25 -16.67 13.05 -21.00
N GLU A 26 -17.19 12.55 -22.12
CA GLU A 26 -18.41 11.73 -22.14
C GLU A 26 -18.15 10.28 -21.75
N ARG A 27 -16.94 9.79 -22.05
CA ARG A 27 -16.52 8.40 -21.80
C ARG A 27 -15.40 8.35 -20.75
N PRO A 28 -15.36 7.28 -19.94
CA PRO A 28 -14.20 7.04 -19.10
C PRO A 28 -12.98 6.68 -19.94
N VAL A 29 -11.80 7.01 -19.43
CA VAL A 29 -10.53 6.49 -19.93
C VAL A 29 -9.97 5.51 -18.91
N THR A 30 -9.47 4.37 -19.38
CA THR A 30 -8.83 3.37 -18.51
C THR A 30 -7.33 3.60 -18.51
N VAL A 31 -6.78 3.99 -17.37
CA VAL A 31 -5.38 4.46 -17.21
C VAL A 31 -4.81 4.00 -15.87
N ASP A 32 -3.49 4.04 -15.71
CA ASP A 32 -2.89 3.97 -14.37
C ASP A 32 -2.90 5.36 -13.73
N VAL A 33 -3.25 5.43 -12.44
CA VAL A 33 -3.16 6.68 -11.69
C VAL A 33 -2.45 6.51 -10.36
N GLU A 34 -1.75 7.57 -9.96
CA GLU A 34 -1.16 7.75 -8.65
C GLU A 34 -1.86 8.89 -7.91
N PRO A 35 -2.41 8.65 -6.70
CA PRO A 35 -3.07 9.69 -5.91
C PRO A 35 -2.04 10.60 -5.24
N LEU A 36 -2.16 11.90 -5.44
CA LEU A 36 -1.32 12.93 -4.81
C LEU A 36 -2.12 13.86 -3.91
N GLU A 37 -1.45 14.69 -3.11
CA GLU A 37 -2.08 15.55 -2.10
C GLU A 37 -3.11 16.54 -2.66
N SER A 38 -2.94 16.99 -3.90
CA SER A 38 -3.81 18.00 -4.55
C SER A 38 -4.52 17.50 -5.82
N GLY A 39 -4.31 16.24 -6.20
CA GLY A 39 -4.77 15.74 -7.49
C GLY A 39 -4.36 14.32 -7.79
N TRP A 40 -4.23 14.03 -9.08
CA TRP A 40 -3.96 12.72 -9.62
C TRP A 40 -2.84 12.82 -10.64
N GLN A 41 -1.83 11.97 -10.52
CA GLN A 41 -0.90 11.71 -11.61
C GLN A 41 -1.47 10.60 -12.48
N ILE A 42 -1.60 10.87 -13.78
CA ILE A 42 -2.20 9.96 -14.75
C ILE A 42 -1.12 9.51 -15.70
N ARG A 43 -0.95 8.19 -15.84
CA ARG A 43 -0.07 7.60 -16.83
C ARG A 43 -0.73 7.69 -18.20
N VAL A 44 -0.08 8.39 -19.11
CA VAL A 44 -0.41 8.33 -20.53
C VAL A 44 0.26 7.08 -21.09
N PRO A 45 -0.52 6.14 -21.67
CA PRO A 45 0.04 4.90 -22.20
C PRO A 45 0.95 5.19 -23.40
N ASP A 46 1.84 4.24 -23.65
CA ASP A 46 2.64 4.27 -24.87
C ASP A 46 1.79 3.85 -26.07
N SER A 47 2.15 4.29 -27.27
CA SER A 47 1.43 4.00 -28.53
C SER A 47 1.43 2.52 -28.91
N GLY A 48 2.36 1.72 -28.39
CA GLY A 48 2.37 0.26 -28.56
C GLY A 48 1.55 -0.52 -27.53
N GLU A 49 1.04 0.13 -26.48
CA GLU A 49 0.38 -0.54 -25.36
C GLU A 49 -1.08 -0.86 -25.69
N SER A 50 -1.44 -2.15 -25.78
CA SER A 50 -2.72 -2.59 -26.36
C SER A 50 -3.89 -2.71 -25.36
N GLN A 51 -3.71 -2.45 -24.06
CA GLN A 51 -4.59 -3.07 -23.06
C GLN A 51 -5.62 -2.18 -22.35
N ARG A 52 -5.65 -0.84 -22.49
CA ARG A 52 -6.48 -0.02 -21.57
C ARG A 52 -7.28 1.10 -22.22
N SER A 53 -6.63 2.07 -22.85
CA SER A 53 -7.25 3.10 -23.69
C SER A 53 -6.18 3.62 -24.62
N ALA A 54 -6.54 3.99 -25.85
CA ALA A 54 -5.54 4.47 -26.79
C ALA A 54 -4.93 5.79 -26.27
N ARG A 55 -3.63 5.99 -26.48
CA ARG A 55 -2.91 7.21 -26.09
C ARG A 55 -3.64 8.48 -26.52
N ILE A 56 -4.17 8.48 -27.75
CA ILE A 56 -4.91 9.63 -28.31
C ILE A 56 -6.17 9.94 -27.50
N ASP A 57 -6.93 8.93 -27.09
CA ASP A 57 -8.16 9.11 -26.32
C ASP A 57 -7.86 9.66 -24.92
N VAL A 58 -6.76 9.19 -24.32
CA VAL A 58 -6.30 9.67 -23.01
C VAL A 58 -5.88 11.14 -23.09
N LEU A 59 -5.03 11.50 -24.05
CA LEU A 59 -4.56 12.88 -24.23
C LEU A 59 -5.71 13.85 -24.55
N ASP A 60 -6.64 13.43 -25.39
CA ASP A 60 -7.81 14.22 -25.77
C ASP A 60 -8.77 14.43 -24.57
N ALA A 61 -8.99 13.39 -23.76
CA ALA A 61 -9.78 13.51 -22.54
C ALA A 61 -9.11 14.43 -21.49
N LEU A 62 -7.78 14.32 -21.30
CA LEU A 62 -7.01 15.20 -20.42
C LEU A 62 -7.04 16.66 -20.90
N GLY A 63 -6.83 16.87 -22.19
CA GLY A 63 -6.85 18.20 -22.81
C GLY A 63 -8.17 18.91 -22.62
N ARG A 64 -9.30 18.22 -22.80
CA ARG A 64 -10.64 18.77 -22.50
C ARG A 64 -10.84 19.10 -21.04
N ALA A 65 -10.34 18.24 -20.15
CA ALA A 65 -10.58 18.35 -18.71
C ALA A 65 -9.81 19.51 -18.08
N VAL A 66 -8.55 19.68 -18.48
CA VAL A 66 -7.65 20.69 -17.93
C VAL A 66 -7.68 21.98 -18.75
N GLY A 67 -8.16 21.92 -19.99
CA GLY A 67 -8.25 23.08 -20.88
C GLY A 67 -6.94 23.38 -21.60
N TRP A 68 -6.26 22.35 -22.12
CA TRP A 68 -5.06 22.53 -22.92
C TRP A 68 -5.37 23.26 -24.22
N ASP A 69 -4.44 24.12 -24.64
CA ASP A 69 -4.52 24.69 -25.98
C ASP A 69 -4.19 23.64 -27.06
N ALA A 70 -4.62 23.92 -28.28
CA ALA A 70 -4.47 22.99 -29.39
C ALA A 70 -3.00 22.78 -29.80
N ALA A 71 -2.10 23.73 -29.53
CA ALA A 71 -0.68 23.59 -29.84
C ALA A 71 0.00 22.62 -28.87
N PHE A 72 -0.31 22.72 -27.58
CA PHE A 72 0.16 21.82 -26.54
C PHE A 72 -0.34 20.39 -26.75
N GLY A 73 -1.63 20.21 -27.08
CA GLY A 73 -2.18 18.88 -27.39
C GLY A 73 -1.49 18.20 -28.58
N ARG A 74 -1.17 18.97 -29.63
CA ARG A 74 -0.41 18.47 -30.79
C ARG A 74 1.02 18.08 -30.42
N ALA A 75 1.69 18.88 -29.59
CA ALA A 75 3.05 18.60 -29.14
C ALA A 75 3.13 17.29 -28.32
N LEU A 76 2.18 17.05 -27.41
CA LEU A 76 2.10 15.82 -26.63
C LEU A 76 1.78 14.57 -27.47
N THR A 77 0.95 14.74 -28.50
CA THR A 77 0.63 13.66 -29.45
C THR A 77 1.84 13.31 -30.32
N ALA A 78 2.67 14.31 -30.67
CA ALA A 78 3.88 14.14 -31.47
C ALA A 78 5.12 13.74 -30.64
N ALA A 79 5.04 13.80 -29.30
CA ALA A 79 6.12 13.44 -28.41
C ALA A 79 6.49 11.94 -28.55
N PRO A 80 7.78 11.58 -28.32
CA PRO A 80 8.25 10.20 -28.45
C PRO A 80 7.48 9.19 -27.58
N GLN A 81 7.63 7.90 -27.92
CA GLN A 81 6.97 6.71 -27.35
C GLN A 81 7.38 6.41 -25.89
N GLU A 82 7.50 7.45 -25.07
CA GLU A 82 7.82 7.34 -23.67
C GLU A 82 6.55 7.43 -22.84
N THR A 83 6.59 6.76 -21.69
CA THR A 83 5.54 6.86 -20.68
C THR A 83 5.55 8.26 -20.09
N LEU A 84 4.46 9.00 -20.26
CA LEU A 84 4.30 10.33 -19.69
C LEU A 84 3.39 10.25 -18.47
N TRP A 85 3.74 11.00 -17.43
CA TRP A 85 2.89 11.21 -16.27
C TRP A 85 2.36 12.63 -16.27
N VAL A 86 1.04 12.76 -16.33
CA VAL A 86 0.35 14.05 -16.36
C VAL A 86 -0.35 14.26 -15.05
N TRP A 87 0.01 15.33 -14.34
CA TRP A 87 -0.73 15.75 -13.16
C TRP A 87 -2.02 16.47 -13.57
N ILE A 88 -3.13 16.12 -12.93
CA ILE A 88 -4.39 16.86 -13.02
C ILE A 88 -4.93 17.19 -11.63
N PRO A 89 -5.64 18.33 -11.49
CA PRO A 89 -6.25 18.67 -10.21
C PRO A 89 -7.44 17.75 -9.89
N ALA A 90 -7.70 17.51 -8.60
CA ALA A 90 -8.77 16.60 -8.17
C ALA A 90 -10.16 16.99 -8.71
N HIS A 91 -10.42 18.29 -8.92
CA HIS A 91 -11.69 18.78 -9.46
C HIS A 91 -11.90 18.43 -10.94
N ALA A 92 -10.85 18.08 -11.67
CA ALA A 92 -10.94 17.62 -13.06
C ALA A 92 -11.45 16.17 -13.18
N VAL A 93 -11.66 15.47 -12.05
CA VAL A 93 -12.17 14.09 -12.00
C VAL A 93 -13.61 14.08 -11.46
N ARG A 94 -14.58 13.75 -12.33
CA ARG A 94 -16.00 13.60 -12.00
C ARG A 94 -16.30 12.27 -11.31
N GLY A 95 -15.59 11.22 -11.69
CA GLY A 95 -15.78 9.88 -11.16
C GLY A 95 -14.55 9.02 -11.39
N ILE A 96 -14.35 8.05 -10.52
CA ILE A 96 -13.20 7.14 -10.57
C ILE A 96 -13.64 5.78 -10.05
N VAL A 97 -13.30 4.73 -10.79
CA VAL A 97 -13.46 3.34 -10.36
C VAL A 97 -12.09 2.71 -10.36
N TRP A 98 -11.58 2.41 -9.16
CA TRP A 98 -10.31 1.72 -9.00
C TRP A 98 -10.49 0.25 -9.34
N ARG A 99 -9.71 -0.26 -10.30
CA ARG A 99 -9.70 -1.67 -10.71
C ARG A 99 -8.37 -2.27 -10.26
N PRO A 100 -8.27 -2.81 -9.02
CA PRO A 100 -7.04 -3.47 -8.61
C PRO A 100 -6.76 -4.64 -9.57
N GLN A 101 -5.49 -4.81 -9.97
CA GLN A 101 -5.08 -5.97 -10.77
C GLN A 101 -5.15 -7.29 -9.98
N THR A 102 -5.44 -7.22 -8.69
CA THR A 102 -5.68 -8.38 -7.85
C THR A 102 -7.04 -8.97 -8.23
N PRO A 103 -7.13 -10.25 -8.65
CA PRO A 103 -8.42 -10.90 -8.88
C PRO A 103 -9.26 -10.82 -7.60
N ALA A 104 -10.59 -10.80 -7.73
CA ALA A 104 -11.55 -10.74 -6.62
C ALA A 104 -11.59 -12.00 -5.73
N VAL A 105 -10.47 -12.73 -5.66
CA VAL A 105 -10.20 -13.71 -4.61
C VAL A 105 -9.64 -12.88 -3.45
N GLY A 106 -10.28 -12.93 -2.28
CA GLY A 106 -9.80 -12.20 -1.10
C GLY A 106 -8.32 -12.43 -0.84
N ILE A 107 -7.66 -11.47 -0.19
CA ILE A 107 -6.24 -11.60 0.16
C ILE A 107 -6.06 -12.86 1.03
N ASP A 108 -5.22 -13.80 0.60
CA ASP A 108 -4.82 -14.93 1.43
C ASP A 108 -3.83 -14.45 2.48
N TYR A 109 -4.35 -14.01 3.63
CA TYR A 109 -3.54 -13.54 4.75
C TYR A 109 -2.64 -14.63 5.34
N THR A 110 -2.97 -15.91 5.16
CA THR A 110 -2.12 -17.02 5.62
C THR A 110 -0.90 -17.15 4.72
N ALA A 111 -1.09 -17.12 3.41
CA ALA A 111 0.03 -17.08 2.47
C ALA A 111 0.92 -15.85 2.70
N LYS A 112 0.33 -14.67 2.91
CA LYS A 112 1.07 -13.45 3.26
C LYS A 112 1.76 -13.53 4.62
N ALA A 113 1.19 -14.23 5.59
CA ALA A 113 1.84 -14.48 6.87
C ALA A 113 3.06 -15.39 6.72
N ARG A 114 3.05 -16.38 5.81
CA ARG A 114 4.22 -17.21 5.51
C ARG A 114 5.35 -16.40 4.87
N GLU A 115 5.02 -15.50 3.94
CA GLU A 115 5.99 -14.56 3.34
C GLU A 115 6.56 -13.62 4.42
N ALA A 116 5.69 -13.04 5.26
CA ALA A 116 6.07 -12.13 6.33
C ALA A 116 6.94 -12.81 7.39
N TRP A 117 6.66 -14.07 7.73
CA TRP A 117 7.41 -14.86 8.71
C TRP A 117 8.91 -14.83 8.44
N VAL A 118 9.33 -15.12 7.20
CA VAL A 118 10.74 -15.13 6.80
C VAL A 118 11.38 -13.76 7.01
N LEU A 119 10.69 -12.69 6.58
CA LEU A 119 11.17 -11.33 6.71
C LEU A 119 11.29 -10.90 8.19
N LEU A 120 10.25 -11.14 8.99
CA LEU A 120 10.24 -10.76 10.40
C LEU A 120 11.30 -11.51 11.20
N ARG A 121 11.49 -12.81 10.94
CA ARG A 121 12.57 -13.59 11.56
C ARG A 121 13.94 -13.04 11.21
N SER A 122 14.19 -12.70 9.95
CA SER A 122 15.45 -12.09 9.54
C SER A 122 15.73 -10.79 10.30
N ARG A 123 14.72 -9.92 10.43
CA ARG A 123 14.85 -8.65 11.16
C ARG A 123 15.03 -8.86 12.67
N ALA A 124 14.29 -9.81 13.25
CA ALA A 124 14.44 -10.22 14.64
C ALA A 124 15.89 -10.66 14.94
N LEU A 125 16.47 -11.54 14.13
CA LEU A 125 17.85 -12.02 14.29
C LEU A 125 18.88 -10.90 14.19
N GLN A 126 18.62 -9.90 13.34
CA GLN A 126 19.48 -8.73 13.17
C GLN A 126 19.27 -7.68 14.28
N GLY A 127 18.24 -7.85 15.11
CA GLY A 127 17.84 -6.85 16.09
C GLY A 127 17.28 -5.57 15.50
N GLU A 128 16.80 -5.64 14.26
CA GLU A 128 16.22 -4.52 13.54
C GLU A 128 14.71 -4.53 13.64
N THR A 129 14.10 -3.37 13.49
CA THR A 129 12.64 -3.22 13.34
C THR A 129 12.31 -2.75 11.92
N LEU A 130 11.06 -2.91 11.52
CA LEU A 130 10.54 -2.37 10.27
C LEU A 130 9.16 -1.72 10.50
N THR A 131 8.78 -0.79 9.64
CA THR A 131 7.48 -0.14 9.79
C THR A 131 6.35 -0.97 9.17
N TYR A 132 5.11 -0.71 9.59
CA TYR A 132 3.92 -1.27 8.93
C TYR A 132 3.87 -0.95 7.42
N GLY A 133 4.38 0.23 7.02
CA GLY A 133 4.50 0.63 5.62
C GLY A 133 5.50 -0.23 4.86
N ASP A 134 6.69 -0.42 5.43
CA ASP A 134 7.74 -1.24 4.83
C ASP A 134 7.31 -2.70 4.68
N LEU A 135 6.64 -3.25 5.70
CA LEU A 135 6.09 -4.60 5.64
C LEU A 135 5.00 -4.70 4.57
N GLY A 136 4.07 -3.75 4.54
CA GLY A 136 3.02 -3.73 3.51
C GLY A 136 3.58 -3.67 2.10
N HIS A 137 4.61 -2.85 1.87
CA HIS A 137 5.32 -2.77 0.60
C HIS A 137 6.01 -4.09 0.23
N ALA A 138 6.76 -4.68 1.18
CA ALA A 138 7.48 -5.95 0.97
C ALA A 138 6.54 -7.12 0.62
N LEU A 139 5.30 -7.08 1.10
CA LEU A 139 4.28 -8.11 0.85
C LEU A 139 3.44 -7.86 -0.41
N GLY A 140 3.85 -6.94 -1.28
CA GLY A 140 3.18 -6.66 -2.55
C GLY A 140 2.15 -5.53 -2.48
N GLY A 141 2.38 -4.54 -1.60
CA GLY A 141 1.54 -3.33 -1.52
C GLY A 141 0.30 -3.46 -0.65
N LEU A 142 0.37 -4.26 0.43
CA LEU A 142 -0.69 -4.38 1.42
C LEU A 142 -0.90 -3.07 2.18
N HIS A 143 -2.15 -2.73 2.48
CA HIS A 143 -2.46 -1.50 3.20
C HIS A 143 -2.01 -1.58 4.67
N PRO A 144 -1.18 -0.65 5.17
CA PRO A 144 -0.57 -0.74 6.50
C PRO A 144 -1.55 -0.79 7.67
N LEU A 145 -2.74 -0.18 7.53
CA LEU A 145 -3.74 -0.08 8.60
C LEU A 145 -4.86 -1.13 8.51
N HIS A 146 -4.95 -1.87 7.41
CA HIS A 146 -6.09 -2.77 7.16
C HIS A 146 -5.64 -4.19 6.85
N ASP A 147 -4.68 -4.35 5.95
CA ASP A 147 -4.28 -5.67 5.47
C ASP A 147 -3.11 -6.22 6.30
N VAL A 148 -2.11 -5.37 6.61
CA VAL A 148 -0.95 -5.78 7.42
C VAL A 148 -1.36 -6.29 8.81
N PRO A 149 -2.28 -5.66 9.56
CA PRO A 149 -2.73 -6.22 10.84
C PRO A 149 -3.34 -7.63 10.71
N GLN A 150 -4.07 -7.92 9.64
CA GLN A 150 -4.65 -9.25 9.41
C GLN A 150 -3.57 -10.31 9.18
N VAL A 151 -2.47 -9.95 8.50
CA VAL A 151 -1.31 -10.83 8.34
C VAL A 151 -0.62 -11.07 9.69
N LEU A 152 -0.43 -10.02 10.48
CA LEU A 152 0.21 -10.11 11.79
C LEU A 152 -0.61 -10.93 12.78
N ASP A 153 -1.95 -10.86 12.75
CA ASP A 153 -2.81 -11.65 13.62
C ASP A 153 -2.61 -13.17 13.45
N VAL A 154 -2.30 -13.64 12.24
CA VAL A 154 -1.99 -15.06 11.98
C VAL A 154 -0.69 -15.47 12.69
N ILE A 155 0.36 -14.67 12.52
CA ILE A 155 1.68 -14.90 13.12
C ILE A 155 1.58 -14.85 14.64
N GLN A 156 0.96 -13.78 15.15
CA GLN A 156 0.82 -13.51 16.56
C GLN A 156 0.07 -14.63 17.27
N ARG A 157 -1.04 -15.10 16.69
CA ARG A 157 -1.80 -16.24 17.22
C ARG A 157 -0.93 -17.47 17.39
N TRP A 158 -0.16 -17.83 16.35
CA TRP A 158 0.74 -18.98 16.45
C TRP A 158 1.78 -18.80 17.55
N CYS A 159 2.39 -17.61 17.66
CA CYS A 159 3.37 -17.31 18.70
C CYS A 159 2.80 -17.51 20.11
N HIS A 160 1.59 -17.00 20.36
CA HIS A 160 0.91 -17.15 21.65
C HIS A 160 0.50 -18.60 21.94
N GLU A 161 -0.02 -19.33 20.96
CA GLU A 161 -0.40 -20.74 21.12
C GLU A 161 0.79 -21.65 21.47
N HIS A 162 2.01 -21.25 21.12
CA HIS A 162 3.23 -22.03 21.31
C HIS A 162 4.19 -21.44 22.35
N ASP A 163 3.74 -20.43 23.10
CA ASP A 163 4.52 -19.76 24.16
C ASP A 163 5.91 -19.29 23.69
N VAL A 164 5.98 -18.76 22.47
CA VAL A 164 7.18 -18.11 21.94
C VAL A 164 7.03 -16.60 21.94
N ALA A 165 8.16 -15.89 21.99
CA ALA A 165 8.16 -14.44 21.90
C ALA A 165 7.43 -13.98 20.63
N ASP A 166 6.59 -12.96 20.77
CA ASP A 166 5.72 -12.49 19.70
C ASP A 166 6.51 -11.76 18.62
N LEU A 167 6.74 -12.47 17.51
CA LEU A 167 7.53 -12.01 16.37
C LEU A 167 6.98 -10.71 15.75
N THR A 168 5.69 -10.42 15.94
CA THR A 168 5.07 -9.19 15.42
C THR A 168 5.57 -7.93 16.14
N GLY A 169 6.21 -8.07 17.31
CA GLY A 169 6.84 -6.97 18.04
C GLY A 169 7.98 -6.28 17.27
N VAL A 170 8.47 -6.89 16.20
CA VAL A 170 9.46 -6.31 15.27
C VAL A 170 8.85 -5.21 14.39
N VAL A 171 7.52 -5.21 14.22
CA VAL A 171 6.81 -4.24 13.38
C VAL A 171 6.38 -3.03 14.22
N VAL A 172 6.79 -1.84 13.80
CA VAL A 172 6.58 -0.61 14.56
C VAL A 172 5.89 0.49 13.76
N SER A 173 5.25 1.41 14.47
CA SER A 173 4.75 2.66 13.90
C SER A 173 5.92 3.55 13.50
N GLN A 174 5.92 4.04 12.26
CA GLN A 174 6.93 4.98 11.76
C GLN A 174 7.04 6.24 12.62
N ARG A 175 5.92 6.73 13.17
CA ARG A 175 5.88 7.97 13.94
C ARG A 175 6.46 7.81 15.35
N THR A 176 6.26 6.65 15.97
CA THR A 176 6.57 6.45 17.39
C THR A 176 7.72 5.50 17.63
N GLY A 177 8.15 4.74 16.62
CA GLY A 177 9.15 3.68 16.77
C GLY A 177 8.71 2.57 17.71
N ARG A 178 7.39 2.43 17.94
CA ARG A 178 6.81 1.48 18.91
C ARG A 178 5.75 0.60 18.23
N PRO A 179 5.51 -0.63 18.73
CA PRO A 179 4.44 -1.49 18.27
C PRO A 179 3.06 -0.83 18.35
N GLY A 180 2.15 -1.31 17.50
CA GLY A 180 0.75 -0.89 17.48
C GLY A 180 -0.01 -1.26 18.76
N ARG A 181 -1.20 -0.68 18.93
CA ARG A 181 -2.03 -0.90 20.13
C ARG A 181 -2.43 -2.36 20.34
N ASP A 182 -2.63 -3.09 19.25
CA ASP A 182 -3.06 -4.48 19.32
C ASP A 182 -1.96 -5.41 19.83
N TYR A 183 -0.69 -5.10 19.55
CA TYR A 183 0.45 -5.83 20.12
C TYR A 183 0.40 -5.82 21.66
N TRP A 184 0.21 -4.64 22.26
CA TRP A 184 0.11 -4.51 23.73
C TRP A 184 -1.07 -5.29 24.29
N ARG A 185 -2.22 -5.25 23.61
CA ARG A 185 -3.44 -5.92 24.05
C ARG A 185 -3.27 -7.44 24.02
N GLN A 186 -2.79 -7.98 22.91
CA GLN A 186 -2.68 -9.42 22.71
C GLN A 186 -1.62 -10.04 23.62
N ASN A 187 -0.55 -9.30 23.95
CA ASN A 187 0.43 -9.73 24.95
C ASN A 187 -0.04 -9.53 26.41
N GLY A 188 -1.26 -9.01 26.64
CA GLY A 188 -1.79 -8.77 27.99
C GLY A 188 -1.20 -7.56 28.71
N TRP A 189 -0.50 -6.68 28.00
CA TRP A 189 0.22 -5.51 28.55
C TRP A 189 -0.57 -4.20 28.43
N SER A 190 -1.81 -4.24 27.92
CA SER A 190 -2.59 -3.02 27.68
C SER A 190 -2.91 -2.20 28.94
N ALA A 191 -2.95 -2.86 30.11
CA ALA A 191 -3.20 -2.20 31.40
C ALA A 191 -1.93 -1.70 32.09
N TRP A 192 -0.75 -2.04 31.55
CA TRP A 192 0.53 -1.65 32.13
C TRP A 192 0.87 -0.20 31.85
N THR A 193 1.76 0.36 32.66
CA THR A 193 2.30 1.70 32.42
C THR A 193 3.14 1.72 31.14
N PRO A 194 3.31 2.88 30.49
CA PRO A 194 4.13 2.98 29.28
C PRO A 194 5.57 2.47 29.46
N GLN A 195 6.16 2.67 30.65
CA GLN A 195 7.52 2.22 30.95
C GLN A 195 7.62 0.69 31.07
N GLU A 196 6.63 0.05 31.70
CA GLU A 196 6.55 -1.42 31.78
C GLU A 196 6.34 -2.06 30.40
N GLN A 197 5.48 -1.46 29.57
CA GLN A 197 5.28 -1.90 28.19
C GLN A 197 6.57 -1.84 27.39
N GLU A 198 7.29 -0.73 27.46
CA GLU A 198 8.55 -0.52 26.73
C GLU A 198 9.65 -1.46 27.20
N THR A 199 9.80 -1.64 28.51
CA THR A 199 10.77 -2.58 29.10
C THR A 199 10.51 -4.01 28.64
N SER A 200 9.24 -4.43 28.65
CA SER A 200 8.85 -5.80 28.31
C SER A 200 8.92 -6.05 26.81
N TRP A 201 8.60 -5.06 25.98
CA TRP A 201 8.84 -5.14 24.54
C TRP A 201 10.32 -5.28 24.19
N HIS A 202 11.21 -4.49 24.81
CA HIS A 202 12.64 -4.65 24.60
C HIS A 202 13.18 -5.99 25.11
N GLN A 203 12.57 -6.58 26.15
CA GLN A 203 12.88 -7.95 26.56
C GLN A 203 12.41 -8.97 25.52
N SER A 204 11.21 -8.81 24.96
CA SER A 204 10.69 -9.65 23.88
C SER A 204 11.58 -9.60 22.63
N LEU A 205 12.00 -8.41 22.21
CA LEU A 205 12.93 -8.25 21.08
C LEU A 205 14.27 -8.97 21.30
N ARG A 206 14.81 -8.95 22.53
CA ARG A 206 16.03 -9.69 22.88
C ARG A 206 15.80 -11.20 22.87
N ALA A 207 14.64 -11.67 23.33
CA ALA A 207 14.28 -13.08 23.23
C ALA A 207 14.17 -13.54 21.77
N LEU A 208 13.55 -12.72 20.91
CA LEU A 208 13.45 -12.96 19.47
C LEU A 208 14.81 -13.00 18.75
N GLN A 209 15.76 -12.16 19.15
CA GLN A 209 17.13 -12.22 18.61
C GLN A 209 17.80 -13.57 18.90
N GLN A 210 17.49 -14.19 20.04
CA GLN A 210 18.04 -15.49 20.44
C GLN A 210 17.29 -16.66 19.82
N ASN A 211 15.96 -16.56 19.76
CA ASN A 211 15.09 -17.58 19.21
C ASN A 211 13.82 -16.94 18.62
N PRO A 212 13.80 -16.61 17.31
CA PRO A 212 12.64 -16.03 16.65
C PRO A 212 11.58 -17.08 16.23
N GLY A 213 11.68 -18.32 16.73
CA GLY A 213 10.84 -19.43 16.30
C GLY A 213 11.42 -20.22 15.12
N PRO A 214 10.67 -21.19 14.55
CA PRO A 214 11.14 -22.10 13.50
C PRO A 214 11.51 -21.41 12.18
N ASP A 215 12.44 -22.01 11.43
CA ASP A 215 12.91 -21.46 10.14
C ASP A 215 11.83 -21.36 9.07
N THR A 216 10.88 -22.27 9.11
CA THR A 216 9.73 -22.29 8.22
C THR A 216 8.49 -21.85 8.98
N ALA A 217 7.59 -21.17 8.28
CA ALA A 217 6.30 -20.77 8.84
C ALA A 217 5.48 -22.04 9.19
N PRO A 218 5.01 -22.16 10.43
CA PRO A 218 4.40 -23.39 10.95
C PRO A 218 2.88 -23.51 10.70
N PHE A 219 2.32 -22.66 9.82
CA PHE A 219 0.90 -22.59 9.46
C PHE A 219 0.74 -22.49 7.95
#